data_AF-A0A0G0LQS2-F1
#
_entry.id   AF-A0A0G0LQS2-F1
#
_cell.length_a   1.000
_cell.length_b   1.000
_cell.length_c   1.000
_cell.angle_alpha   90.00
_cell.angle_beta   90.00
_cell.angle_gamma   90.00
#
_symmetry.space_group_name_H-M   'P 1'
#
loop_
_entity.id
_entity.type
_entity.pdbx_description
1 polymer ?
#
loop_
_entity_poly.entity_id
_entity_poly.type
_entity_poly.pdbx_seq_one_letter_code
_entity_poly.pdbx_strand_id
1 'polypeptide(L)'
;MSKIRIKEELWEQVEACLKDQKSSAYKLAIIEADKILNNLITLKGVPGDSTSDKVMKIKEKFPELAGLVKAFQTKDKILNHLTYNVSPEEADAALDAYKTAISDLDNEFEISSIKDKPHLLRNIRRKMNDKIIFYCRILEGILFPTQASIISLHEGRHFTDEEKTKMKEMYKKLMYYERKSLSLDVSPDEKQEILFINEIFKNWNKFKVEVIKVSSKMQESWKKEESIDVNNYTG
;
A
#
# COMPACT_ATOMS: atom_id res chain seq x y z
N MET A 1 -11.99 -8.09 21.33
CA MET A 1 -11.31 -8.71 20.17
C MET A 1 -11.92 -8.14 18.90
N SER A 2 -11.18 -7.25 18.25
CA SER A 2 -11.62 -6.46 17.10
C SER A 2 -11.74 -7.33 15.86
N LYS A 3 -12.98 -7.66 15.45
CA LYS A 3 -13.27 -8.35 14.20
C LYS A 3 -12.82 -7.47 13.02
N ILE A 4 -11.86 -7.99 12.26
CA ILE A 4 -11.39 -7.46 10.99
C ILE A 4 -12.59 -7.31 10.05
N ARG A 5 -12.92 -6.07 9.70
CA ARG A 5 -13.95 -5.72 8.71
C ARG A 5 -13.31 -5.59 7.34
N ILE A 6 -12.99 -6.70 6.68
CA ILE A 6 -13.07 -6.67 5.22
C ILE A 6 -14.56 -6.48 4.94
N LYS A 7 -14.97 -5.30 4.47
CA LYS A 7 -16.39 -5.05 4.19
C LYS A 7 -16.91 -6.09 3.21
N GLU A 8 -18.07 -6.65 3.56
CA GLU A 8 -18.78 -7.76 2.92
C GLU A 8 -18.78 -7.69 1.38
N GLU A 9 -18.75 -6.50 0.77
CA GLU A 9 -18.80 -6.25 -0.68
C GLU A 9 -17.75 -6.97 -1.56
N LEU A 10 -16.50 -7.17 -1.11
CA LEU A 10 -15.49 -7.91 -1.90
C LEU A 10 -15.66 -9.43 -1.77
N TRP A 11 -16.13 -9.87 -0.61
CA TRP A 11 -16.33 -11.28 -0.30
C TRP A 11 -17.74 -11.77 -0.66
N GLU A 12 -18.66 -10.87 -0.95
CA GLU A 12 -20.03 -11.13 -1.42
C GLU A 12 -20.06 -12.07 -2.63
N GLN A 13 -19.07 -11.99 -3.52
CA GLN A 13 -18.98 -12.88 -4.68
C GLN A 13 -18.66 -14.32 -4.26
N VAL A 14 -17.80 -14.48 -3.27
CA VAL A 14 -17.46 -15.78 -2.67
C VAL A 14 -18.66 -16.33 -1.90
N GLU A 15 -19.32 -15.50 -1.09
CA GLU A 15 -20.51 -15.88 -0.32
C GLU A 15 -21.70 -16.22 -1.21
N ALA A 16 -21.87 -15.51 -2.33
CA ALA A 16 -22.90 -15.81 -3.33
C ALA A 16 -22.70 -17.21 -3.94
N CYS A 17 -21.45 -17.61 -4.19
CA CYS A 17 -21.14 -18.96 -4.68
C CYS A 17 -21.56 -20.04 -3.67
N LEU A 18 -21.42 -19.79 -2.36
CA LEU A 18 -21.64 -20.77 -1.30
C LEU A 18 -23.12 -21.04 -0.96
N LYS A 19 -24.06 -20.22 -1.46
CA LYS A 19 -25.50 -20.35 -1.15
C LYS A 19 -26.10 -21.71 -1.49
N ASP A 20 -25.54 -22.40 -2.47
CA ASP A 20 -26.09 -23.66 -2.99
C ASP A 20 -25.54 -24.93 -2.30
N GLN A 21 -24.57 -24.83 -1.39
CA GLN A 21 -23.91 -25.94 -0.63
C GLN A 21 -23.50 -27.20 -1.46
N LYS A 22 -23.38 -27.08 -2.78
CA LYS A 22 -22.95 -28.16 -3.69
C LYS A 22 -21.43 -28.19 -3.82
N SER A 23 -20.87 -29.34 -4.22
CA SER A 23 -19.42 -29.42 -4.49
C SER A 23 -18.96 -28.44 -5.58
N SER A 24 -19.82 -28.12 -6.56
CA SER A 24 -19.57 -27.08 -7.56
C SER A 24 -19.51 -25.66 -6.97
N ALA A 25 -20.26 -25.38 -5.91
CA ALA A 25 -20.26 -24.10 -5.21
C ALA A 25 -18.91 -23.85 -4.51
N TYR A 26 -18.37 -24.87 -3.83
CA TYR A 26 -17.05 -24.76 -3.18
C TYR A 26 -15.92 -24.50 -4.18
N LYS A 27 -15.95 -25.17 -5.34
CA LYS A 27 -14.98 -24.94 -6.42
C LYS A 27 -14.99 -23.50 -6.91
N LEU A 28 -16.18 -22.97 -7.19
CA LEU A 28 -16.35 -21.61 -7.66
C LEU A 28 -15.94 -20.58 -6.61
N ALA A 29 -16.29 -20.82 -5.34
CA ALA A 29 -15.90 -19.95 -4.23
C ALA A 29 -14.36 -19.83 -4.09
N ILE A 30 -13.64 -20.94 -4.20
CA ILE A 30 -12.17 -20.97 -4.14
C ILE A 30 -11.55 -20.22 -5.32
N ILE A 31 -12.11 -20.37 -6.53
CA ILE A 31 -11.62 -19.68 -7.74
C ILE A 31 -11.84 -18.16 -7.61
N GLU A 32 -13.01 -17.74 -7.16
CA GLU A 32 -13.29 -16.31 -6.97
C GLU A 32 -12.43 -15.71 -5.84
N ALA A 33 -12.18 -16.45 -4.76
CA ALA A 33 -11.26 -16.02 -3.70
C ALA A 33 -9.82 -15.82 -4.21
N ASP A 34 -9.28 -16.75 -5.02
CA ASP A 34 -7.96 -16.61 -5.65
C ASP A 34 -7.91 -15.41 -6.60
N LYS A 35 -8.96 -15.20 -7.38
CA LYS A 35 -9.07 -14.07 -8.31
C LYS A 35 -9.11 -12.74 -7.59
N ILE A 36 -9.83 -12.63 -6.47
CA ILE A 36 -9.82 -11.43 -5.62
C ILE A 36 -8.39 -11.17 -5.13
N LEU A 37 -7.73 -12.17 -4.56
CA LEU A 37 -6.34 -12.05 -4.09
C LEU A 37 -5.39 -11.66 -5.23
N ASN A 38 -5.49 -12.30 -6.39
CA ASN A 38 -4.67 -12.00 -7.56
C ASN A 38 -4.88 -10.57 -8.04
N ASN A 39 -6.13 -10.12 -8.12
CA ASN A 39 -6.45 -8.75 -8.47
C ASN A 39 -5.81 -7.80 -7.46
N LEU A 40 -5.97 -8.04 -6.17
CA LEU A 40 -5.36 -7.20 -5.12
C LEU A 40 -3.85 -7.12 -5.25
N ILE A 41 -3.17 -8.24 -5.48
CA ILE A 41 -1.71 -8.28 -5.60
C ILE A 41 -1.23 -7.69 -6.94
N THR A 42 -1.99 -7.87 -8.01
CA THR A 42 -1.74 -7.23 -9.32
C THR A 42 -1.89 -5.72 -9.22
N LEU A 43 -2.87 -5.24 -8.46
CA LEU A 43 -3.04 -3.81 -8.16
C LEU A 43 -1.86 -3.24 -7.37
N LYS A 44 -1.09 -4.08 -6.67
CA LYS A 44 0.18 -3.69 -6.01
C LYS A 44 1.37 -3.68 -6.97
N GLY A 45 1.18 -3.97 -8.25
CA GLY A 45 2.26 -4.01 -9.24
C GLY A 45 3.25 -5.15 -9.01
N VAL A 46 2.85 -6.20 -8.28
CA VAL A 46 3.70 -7.39 -8.11
C VAL A 46 3.68 -8.18 -9.42
N PRO A 47 4.83 -8.28 -10.12
CA PRO A 47 4.88 -8.96 -11.41
C PRO A 47 4.81 -10.46 -11.19
N GLY A 48 4.12 -11.17 -12.06
CA GLY A 48 4.10 -12.63 -12.04
C GLY A 48 3.01 -13.22 -12.92
N ASP A 49 3.21 -14.48 -13.30
CA ASP A 49 2.35 -15.17 -14.27
C ASP A 49 1.13 -15.81 -13.59
N SER A 50 1.21 -16.06 -12.28
CA SER A 50 0.13 -16.63 -11.48
C SER A 50 0.00 -15.95 -10.11
N THR A 51 -1.16 -16.11 -9.47
CA THR A 51 -1.40 -15.65 -8.08
C THR A 51 -0.33 -16.17 -7.12
N SER A 52 0.02 -17.45 -7.24
CA SER A 52 1.04 -18.11 -6.42
C SER A 52 2.43 -17.51 -6.64
N ASP A 53 2.85 -17.31 -7.90
CA ASP A 53 4.14 -16.66 -8.21
C ASP A 53 4.23 -15.25 -7.63
N LYS A 54 3.15 -14.46 -7.76
CA LYS A 54 3.10 -13.11 -7.18
C LYS A 54 3.18 -13.15 -5.65
N VAL A 55 2.45 -14.05 -5.00
CA VAL A 55 2.48 -14.21 -3.53
C VAL A 55 3.87 -14.61 -3.04
N MET A 56 4.56 -15.52 -3.73
CA MET A 56 5.91 -15.94 -3.36
C MET A 56 6.92 -14.78 -3.38
N LYS A 57 6.75 -13.81 -4.29
CA LYS A 57 7.59 -12.61 -4.38
C LYS A 57 7.38 -11.63 -3.23
N ILE A 58 6.23 -11.69 -2.56
CA ILE A 58 5.89 -10.85 -1.39
C ILE A 58 5.59 -11.71 -0.15
N LYS A 59 6.19 -12.90 -0.07
CA LYS A 59 5.95 -13.89 1.00
C LYS A 59 6.12 -13.33 2.42
N GLU A 60 7.06 -12.41 2.60
CA GLU A 60 7.36 -11.73 3.87
C GLU A 60 6.16 -10.93 4.43
N LYS A 61 5.16 -10.64 3.58
CA LYS A 61 3.94 -9.90 3.95
C LYS A 61 2.81 -10.79 4.47
N PHE A 62 2.97 -12.11 4.40
CA PHE A 62 1.95 -13.07 4.82
C PHE A 62 2.45 -13.84 6.05
N PRO A 63 1.89 -13.59 7.24
CA PRO A 63 2.25 -14.32 8.45
C PRO A 63 1.98 -15.82 8.32
N GLU A 64 0.90 -16.19 7.60
CA GLU A 64 0.46 -17.58 7.42
C GLU A 64 0.54 -18.01 5.95
N LEU A 65 1.75 -18.25 5.46
CA LEU A 65 2.00 -18.65 4.07
C LEU A 65 1.63 -20.12 3.81
N ALA A 66 1.77 -21.01 4.80
CA ALA A 66 1.60 -22.45 4.60
C ALA A 66 0.13 -22.80 4.27
N GLY A 67 -0.83 -22.20 4.97
CA GLY A 67 -2.26 -22.32 4.64
C GLY A 67 -2.57 -21.82 3.23
N LEU A 68 -2.01 -20.68 2.84
CA LEU A 68 -2.25 -20.08 1.53
C LEU A 68 -1.67 -20.92 0.37
N VAL A 69 -0.48 -21.52 0.56
CA VAL A 69 0.11 -22.45 -0.41
C VAL A 69 -0.76 -23.68 -0.62
N LYS A 70 -1.32 -24.24 0.46
CA LYS A 70 -2.29 -25.35 0.35
C LYS A 70 -3.54 -24.92 -0.42
N ALA A 71 -4.03 -23.71 -0.19
CA ALA A 71 -5.18 -23.17 -0.92
C ALA A 71 -4.91 -23.03 -2.43
N PHE A 72 -3.70 -22.66 -2.85
CA PHE A 72 -3.31 -22.68 -4.27
C PHE A 72 -3.28 -24.10 -4.84
N GLN A 73 -2.74 -25.07 -4.10
CA GLN A 73 -2.74 -26.47 -4.54
C GLN A 73 -4.16 -27.00 -4.71
N THR A 74 -5.08 -26.66 -3.81
CA THR A 74 -6.50 -27.01 -3.93
C THR A 74 -7.11 -26.40 -5.19
N LYS A 75 -6.83 -25.13 -5.48
CA LYS A 75 -7.26 -24.49 -6.74
C LYS A 75 -6.70 -25.19 -7.97
N ASP A 76 -5.41 -25.52 -7.97
CA ASP A 76 -4.78 -26.18 -9.13
C ASP A 76 -5.37 -27.57 -9.35
N LYS A 77 -5.71 -28.31 -8.29
CA LYS A 77 -6.47 -29.57 -8.40
C LYS A 77 -7.85 -29.35 -9.03
N ILE A 78 -8.56 -28.30 -8.62
CA ILE A 78 -9.88 -27.96 -9.17
C ILE A 78 -9.80 -27.65 -10.68
N LEU A 79 -8.79 -26.88 -11.09
CA LEU A 79 -8.62 -26.45 -12.49
C LEU A 79 -8.14 -27.59 -13.40
N ASN A 80 -7.28 -28.47 -12.89
CA ASN A 80 -6.68 -29.54 -13.69
C ASN A 80 -7.47 -30.86 -13.64
N HIS A 81 -8.38 -31.04 -12.66
CA HIS A 81 -9.16 -32.25 -12.50
C HIS A 81 -10.66 -31.94 -12.33
N LEU A 82 -11.41 -31.98 -13.44
CA LEU A 82 -12.85 -31.69 -13.46
C LEU A 82 -13.67 -32.57 -12.49
N THR A 83 -13.23 -33.81 -12.25
CA THR A 83 -13.87 -34.79 -11.36
C THR A 83 -13.46 -34.69 -9.89
N TYR A 84 -12.48 -33.84 -9.55
CA TYR A 84 -12.04 -33.67 -8.17
C TYR A 84 -13.18 -33.06 -7.36
N ASN A 85 -13.63 -33.72 -6.29
CA ASN A 85 -14.63 -33.15 -5.38
C ASN A 85 -13.93 -32.55 -4.18
N VAL A 86 -14.17 -31.26 -3.96
CA VAL A 86 -13.67 -30.52 -2.80
C VAL A 86 -14.58 -30.85 -1.61
N SER A 87 -13.99 -31.31 -0.51
CA SER A 87 -14.74 -31.52 0.74
C SER A 87 -15.07 -30.16 1.41
N PRO A 88 -16.13 -30.08 2.24
CA PRO A 88 -16.42 -28.87 2.99
C PRO A 88 -15.23 -28.38 3.83
N GLU A 89 -14.51 -29.31 4.48
CA GLU A 89 -13.36 -28.99 5.32
C GLU A 89 -12.19 -28.44 4.49
N GLU A 90 -11.94 -29.02 3.31
CA GLU A 90 -10.93 -28.50 2.37
C GLU A 90 -11.31 -27.12 1.84
N ALA A 91 -12.60 -26.88 1.60
CA ALA A 91 -13.11 -25.60 1.13
C ALA A 91 -12.97 -24.53 2.20
N ASP A 92 -13.41 -24.80 3.41
CA ASP A 92 -13.34 -23.87 4.55
C ASP A 92 -11.89 -23.50 4.84
N ALA A 93 -10.99 -24.48 4.91
CA ALA A 93 -9.56 -24.23 5.14
C ALA A 93 -8.93 -23.36 4.04
N ALA A 94 -9.29 -23.59 2.77
CA ALA A 94 -8.78 -22.78 1.66
C ALA A 94 -9.34 -21.36 1.69
N LEU A 95 -10.64 -21.21 1.93
CA LEU A 95 -11.31 -19.91 1.98
C LEU A 95 -10.84 -19.05 3.15
N ASP A 96 -10.61 -19.65 4.33
CA ASP A 96 -10.05 -18.96 5.49
C ASP A 96 -8.63 -18.45 5.23
N ALA A 97 -7.81 -19.25 4.52
CA ALA A 97 -6.47 -18.84 4.12
C ALA A 97 -6.51 -17.64 3.16
N TYR A 98 -7.39 -17.66 2.15
CA TYR A 98 -7.58 -16.53 1.24
C TYR A 98 -8.09 -15.29 1.98
N LYS A 99 -9.09 -15.45 2.85
CA LYS A 99 -9.70 -14.34 3.60
C LYS A 99 -8.68 -13.66 4.51
N THR A 100 -7.84 -14.45 5.19
CA THR A 100 -6.74 -13.94 6.01
C THR A 100 -5.73 -13.17 5.16
N ALA A 101 -5.27 -13.75 4.05
CA ALA A 101 -4.31 -13.09 3.16
C ALA A 101 -4.84 -11.78 2.56
N ILE A 102 -6.13 -11.74 2.19
CA ILE A 102 -6.79 -10.53 1.68
C ILE A 102 -6.89 -9.46 2.78
N SER A 103 -7.18 -9.87 4.01
CA SER A 103 -7.25 -8.97 5.17
C SER A 103 -5.90 -8.33 5.45
N ASP A 104 -4.84 -9.13 5.46
CA ASP A 104 -3.48 -8.64 5.71
C ASP A 104 -3.05 -7.61 4.66
N LEU A 105 -3.45 -7.83 3.39
CA LEU A 105 -3.24 -6.88 2.32
C LEU A 105 -4.12 -5.62 2.43
N ASP A 106 -5.36 -5.73 2.90
CA ASP A 106 -6.23 -4.56 3.07
C ASP A 106 -5.73 -3.66 4.21
N ASN A 107 -5.36 -4.25 5.35
CA ASN A 107 -4.87 -3.52 6.52
C ASN A 107 -3.62 -2.68 6.22
N GLU A 108 -2.71 -3.19 5.39
CA GLU A 108 -1.48 -2.48 5.02
C GLU A 108 -1.74 -1.28 4.06
N PHE A 109 -2.87 -1.27 3.35
CA PHE A 109 -3.04 -0.37 2.20
C PHE A 109 -4.40 0.31 2.06
N GLU A 110 -5.32 0.13 3.02
CA GLU A 110 -6.66 0.75 3.03
C GLU A 110 -7.42 0.54 1.71
N ILE A 111 -7.36 -0.65 1.13
CA ILE A 111 -7.93 -0.95 -0.20
C ILE A 111 -9.46 -0.84 -0.15
N SER A 112 -10.07 -1.19 0.97
CA SER A 112 -11.49 -1.02 1.29
C SER A 112 -11.96 0.44 1.31
N SER A 113 -11.06 1.43 1.24
CA SER A 113 -11.41 2.85 1.10
C SER A 113 -11.66 3.29 -0.35
N ILE A 114 -11.37 2.43 -1.34
CA ILE A 114 -11.50 2.76 -2.77
C ILE A 114 -12.96 2.56 -3.20
N LYS A 115 -13.78 3.62 -3.05
CA LYS A 115 -15.23 3.61 -3.34
C LYS A 115 -15.61 3.56 -4.83
N ASP A 116 -14.70 3.88 -5.75
CA ASP A 116 -15.03 3.97 -7.19
C ASP A 116 -14.37 2.85 -8.00
N LYS A 117 -15.20 1.91 -8.46
CA LYS A 117 -14.84 0.81 -9.37
C LYS A 117 -14.44 1.27 -10.80
N PRO A 118 -14.92 2.40 -11.38
CA PRO A 118 -14.35 2.89 -12.63
C PRO A 118 -13.03 3.64 -12.39
N HIS A 119 -12.00 3.35 -13.20
CA HIS A 119 -10.68 4.00 -13.18
C HIS A 119 -9.82 3.72 -11.94
N LEU A 120 -9.71 2.45 -11.55
CA LEU A 120 -8.94 2.00 -10.41
C LEU A 120 -7.45 2.41 -10.44
N LEU A 121 -6.78 2.30 -11.60
CA LEU A 121 -5.38 2.72 -11.76
C LEU A 121 -5.22 4.23 -11.50
N ARG A 122 -6.18 5.03 -11.99
CA ARG A 122 -6.23 6.47 -11.75
C ARG A 122 -6.40 6.78 -10.26
N ASN A 123 -7.26 6.04 -9.57
CA ASN A 123 -7.47 6.21 -8.14
C ASN A 123 -6.22 5.85 -7.32
N ILE A 124 -5.55 4.75 -7.67
CA ILE A 124 -4.27 4.37 -7.06
C ILE A 124 -3.21 5.45 -7.30
N ARG A 125 -3.05 5.90 -8.55
CA ARG A 125 -2.12 6.98 -8.91
C ARG A 125 -2.39 8.24 -8.09
N ARG A 126 -3.64 8.68 -8.00
CA ARG A 126 -4.03 9.87 -7.23
C ARG A 126 -3.70 9.73 -5.74
N LYS A 127 -3.99 8.56 -5.14
CA LYS A 127 -3.64 8.29 -3.74
C LYS A 127 -2.12 8.28 -3.50
N MET A 128 -1.34 7.73 -4.43
CA MET A 128 0.12 7.82 -4.36
C MET A 128 0.57 9.28 -4.49
N ASN A 129 -0.04 10.04 -5.39
CA ASN A 129 0.25 11.45 -5.59
C ASN A 129 -0.06 12.29 -4.35
N ASP A 130 -1.14 12.01 -3.62
CA ASP A 130 -1.47 12.69 -2.36
C ASP A 130 -0.32 12.57 -1.35
N LYS A 131 0.29 11.38 -1.23
CA LYS A 131 1.44 11.17 -0.34
C LYS A 131 2.69 11.89 -0.85
N ILE A 132 2.90 11.94 -2.16
CA ILE A 132 4.01 12.69 -2.77
C ILE A 132 3.86 14.19 -2.48
N ILE A 133 2.67 14.75 -2.72
CA ILE A 133 2.36 16.16 -2.44
C ILE A 133 2.58 16.46 -0.96
N PHE A 134 2.12 15.58 -0.07
CA PHE A 134 2.34 15.73 1.36
C PHE A 134 3.84 15.84 1.71
N TYR A 135 4.67 14.94 1.18
CA TYR A 135 6.11 15.01 1.38
C TYR A 135 6.74 16.24 0.73
N CYS A 136 6.31 16.63 -0.48
CA CYS A 136 6.77 17.86 -1.12
C CYS A 136 6.53 19.08 -0.22
N ARG A 137 5.35 19.20 0.40
CA ARG A 137 5.01 20.31 1.30
C ARG A 137 5.91 20.36 2.54
N ILE A 138 6.22 19.19 3.13
CA ILE A 138 7.14 19.11 4.28
C ILE A 138 8.52 19.61 3.86
N LEU A 139 9.06 19.08 2.75
CA LEU A 139 10.38 19.46 2.26
C LEU A 139 10.44 20.93 1.87
N GLU A 140 9.39 21.45 1.23
CA GLU A 140 9.28 22.86 0.89
C GLU A 140 9.30 23.75 2.13
N GLY A 141 8.59 23.38 3.19
CA GLY A 141 8.61 24.10 4.46
C GLY A 141 10.00 24.17 5.11
N ILE A 142 10.82 23.13 4.92
CA ILE A 142 12.20 23.08 5.46
C ILE A 142 13.19 23.83 4.55
N LEU A 143 13.06 23.66 3.24
CA LEU A 143 13.98 24.24 2.25
C LEU A 143 13.73 25.74 2.03
N PHE A 144 12.47 26.15 2.07
CA PHE A 144 12.01 27.51 1.80
C PHE A 144 11.10 28.00 2.94
N PRO A 145 11.62 28.12 4.17
CA PRO A 145 10.82 28.47 5.32
C PRO A 145 10.23 29.87 5.15
N THR A 146 8.90 29.95 5.30
CA THR A 146 8.18 31.23 5.24
C THR A 146 8.26 31.92 6.60
N GLN A 147 8.45 33.25 6.60
CA GLN A 147 8.57 34.02 7.84
C GLN A 147 7.27 34.00 8.68
N ALA A 148 6.13 33.71 8.05
CA ALA A 148 4.83 33.58 8.71
C ALA A 148 4.63 32.24 9.44
N SER A 149 5.48 31.23 9.19
CA SER A 149 5.37 29.91 9.80
C SER A 149 6.49 29.71 10.83
N ILE A 150 6.13 29.81 12.11
CA ILE A 150 7.04 29.55 13.24
C ILE A 150 7.60 28.12 13.15
N ILE A 151 6.76 27.16 12.76
CA ILE A 151 7.13 25.74 12.60
C ILE A 151 8.24 25.62 11.56
N SER A 152 8.02 26.17 10.36
CA SER A 152 8.97 26.07 9.25
C SER A 152 10.29 26.78 9.53
N LEU A 153 10.23 27.95 10.18
CA LEU A 153 11.43 28.68 10.62
C LEU A 153 12.23 27.90 11.66
N HIS A 154 11.55 27.33 12.66
CA HIS A 154 12.18 26.56 13.72
C HIS A 154 12.83 25.30 13.16
N GLU A 155 12.07 24.47 12.46
CA GLU A 155 12.56 23.19 11.91
C GLU A 155 13.64 23.41 10.85
N GLY A 156 13.47 24.40 9.96
CA GLY A 156 14.41 24.69 8.88
C GLY A 156 15.81 25.12 9.34
N ARG A 157 15.95 25.67 10.56
CA ARG A 157 17.26 26.06 11.14
C ARG A 157 18.08 24.87 11.60
N HIS A 158 17.45 23.75 11.89
CA HIS A 158 18.10 22.57 12.47
C HIS A 158 18.75 21.65 11.43
N PHE A 159 18.52 21.90 10.14
CA PHE A 159 19.11 21.15 9.04
C PHE A 159 20.38 21.83 8.49
N THR A 160 21.41 21.04 8.24
CA THR A 160 22.67 21.51 7.64
C THR A 160 22.51 21.75 6.13
N ASP A 161 23.44 22.48 5.53
CA ASP A 161 23.41 22.77 4.08
C ASP A 161 23.58 21.51 3.22
N GLU A 162 24.35 20.53 3.68
CA GLU A 162 24.50 19.24 3.00
C GLU A 162 23.19 18.45 3.01
N GLU A 163 22.48 18.44 4.14
CA GLU A 163 21.16 17.80 4.27
C GLU A 163 20.12 18.52 3.42
N LYS A 164 20.12 19.86 3.42
CA LYS A 164 19.27 20.67 2.55
C LYS A 164 19.52 20.39 1.07
N THR A 165 20.78 20.14 0.69
CA THR A 165 21.10 19.74 -0.68
C THR A 165 20.50 18.37 -1.03
N LYS A 166 20.63 17.38 -0.14
CA LYS A 166 20.00 16.06 -0.33
C LYS A 166 18.47 16.13 -0.38
N MET A 167 17.87 16.94 0.50
CA MET A 167 16.43 17.19 0.51
C MET A 167 15.95 17.88 -0.77
N LYS A 168 16.72 18.84 -1.31
CA LYS A 168 16.41 19.52 -2.57
C LYS A 168 16.43 18.55 -3.76
N GLU A 169 17.39 17.62 -3.80
CA GLU A 169 17.43 16.58 -4.83
C GLU A 169 16.27 15.59 -4.72
N MET A 170 15.87 15.23 -3.50
CA MET A 170 14.65 14.44 -3.28
C MET A 170 13.39 15.21 -3.71
N TYR A 171 13.28 16.48 -3.32
CA TYR A 171 12.15 17.35 -3.67
C TYR A 171 12.00 17.47 -5.20
N LYS A 172 13.09 17.68 -5.94
CA LYS A 172 13.06 17.69 -7.42
C LYS A 172 12.48 16.41 -8.01
N LYS A 173 12.90 15.25 -7.47
CA LYS A 173 12.40 13.94 -7.94
C LYS A 173 10.92 13.76 -7.64
N LEU A 174 10.49 14.10 -6.43
CA LEU A 174 9.08 14.04 -6.03
C LEU A 174 8.21 14.99 -6.86
N MET A 175 8.69 16.20 -7.13
CA MET A 175 8.01 17.16 -8.00
C MET A 175 7.90 16.68 -9.45
N TYR A 176 8.93 16.02 -9.99
CA TYR A 176 8.83 15.38 -11.30
C TYR A 176 7.68 14.37 -11.35
N TYR A 177 7.55 13.52 -10.33
CA TYR A 177 6.45 12.56 -10.23
C TYR A 177 5.09 13.23 -10.04
N GLU A 178 5.02 14.29 -9.24
CA GLU A 178 3.77 15.04 -9.06
C GLU A 178 3.30 15.64 -10.40
N ARG A 179 4.21 16.24 -11.18
CA ARG A 179 3.89 16.80 -12.50
C ARG A 179 3.55 15.72 -13.53
N LYS A 180 4.22 14.55 -13.47
CA LYS A 180 3.88 13.40 -14.31
C LYS A 180 2.49 12.85 -13.98
N SER A 181 2.12 12.83 -12.70
CA SER A 181 0.78 12.48 -12.25
C SER A 181 -0.26 13.47 -12.79
N LEU A 182 -0.01 14.78 -12.68
CA LEU A 182 -0.88 15.82 -13.22
C LEU A 182 -1.09 15.67 -14.74
N SER A 183 -0.03 15.36 -15.49
CA SER A 183 -0.13 15.11 -16.94
C SER A 183 -1.10 13.97 -17.26
N LEU A 184 -1.07 12.89 -16.47
CA LEU A 184 -1.98 11.74 -16.61
C LEU A 184 -3.43 12.03 -16.18
N ASP A 185 -3.67 13.08 -15.38
CA ASP A 185 -5.03 13.58 -15.14
C ASP A 185 -5.58 14.32 -16.36
N VAL A 186 -4.73 15.05 -17.10
CA VAL A 186 -5.13 15.82 -18.29
C VAL A 186 -5.29 14.92 -19.52
N SER A 187 -4.36 13.98 -19.72
CA SER A 187 -4.36 13.04 -20.84
C SER A 187 -4.24 11.60 -20.32
N PRO A 188 -5.37 10.95 -19.99
CA PRO A 188 -5.34 9.62 -19.41
C PRO A 188 -4.84 8.55 -20.40
N ASP A 189 -3.83 7.80 -19.99
CA ASP A 189 -3.30 6.65 -20.71
C ASP A 189 -3.01 5.53 -19.71
N GLU A 190 -3.68 4.39 -19.89
CA GLU A 190 -3.62 3.27 -18.96
C GLU A 190 -2.22 2.64 -18.86
N LYS A 191 -1.49 2.55 -19.98
CA LYS A 191 -0.12 2.02 -19.99
C LYS A 191 0.82 2.96 -19.23
N GLN A 192 0.66 4.27 -19.43
CA GLN A 192 1.46 5.27 -18.73
C GLN A 192 1.11 5.35 -17.23
N GLU A 193 -0.15 5.12 -16.85
CA GLU A 193 -0.55 4.99 -15.44
C GLU A 193 0.13 3.78 -14.77
N ILE A 194 0.17 2.61 -15.42
CA ILE A 194 0.86 1.41 -14.91
C ILE A 194 2.37 1.68 -14.77
N LEU A 195 2.99 2.29 -15.79
CA LEU A 195 4.41 2.64 -15.76
C LEU A 195 4.73 3.60 -14.61
N PHE A 196 3.89 4.62 -14.41
CA PHE A 196 4.01 5.56 -13.30
C PHE A 196 3.94 4.86 -11.95
N ILE A 197 2.91 4.03 -11.72
CA ILE A 197 2.70 3.31 -10.46
C ILE A 197 3.92 2.44 -10.15
N ASN A 198 4.39 1.66 -11.12
CA ASN A 198 5.54 0.77 -10.95
C ASN A 198 6.83 1.53 -10.67
N GLU A 199 7.06 2.64 -11.37
CA GLU A 199 8.25 3.48 -11.21
C GLU A 199 8.31 4.09 -9.80
N ILE A 200 7.18 4.62 -9.30
CA ILE A 200 7.12 5.16 -7.94
C ILE A 200 7.25 4.06 -6.91
N PHE A 201 6.55 2.95 -7.08
CA PHE A 201 6.60 1.83 -6.13
C PHE A 201 8.03 1.30 -5.96
N LYS A 202 8.77 1.15 -7.05
CA LYS A 202 10.19 0.75 -7.03
C LYS A 202 11.08 1.72 -6.25
N ASN A 203 10.78 3.02 -6.32
CA ASN A 203 11.56 4.06 -5.63
C ASN A 203 11.00 4.41 -4.24
N TRP A 204 9.81 3.92 -3.87
CA TRP A 204 9.08 4.32 -2.67
C TRP A 204 9.87 4.06 -1.39
N ASN A 205 10.54 2.92 -1.29
CA ASN A 205 11.35 2.59 -0.12
C ASN A 205 12.51 3.58 0.09
N LYS A 206 13.11 4.08 -0.99
CA LYS A 206 14.18 5.08 -0.91
C LYS A 206 13.64 6.41 -0.37
N PHE A 207 12.48 6.85 -0.86
CA PHE A 207 11.84 8.06 -0.35
C PHE A 207 11.43 7.93 1.11
N LYS A 208 10.87 6.79 1.52
CA LYS A 208 10.49 6.53 2.91
C LYS A 208 11.68 6.65 3.87
N VAL A 209 12.81 6.04 3.53
CA VAL A 209 14.02 6.09 4.38
C VAL A 209 14.47 7.54 4.58
N GLU A 210 14.48 8.34 3.52
CA GLU A 210 14.88 9.75 3.62
C GLU A 210 13.84 10.60 4.39
N VAL A 211 12.54 10.38 4.16
CA VAL A 211 11.47 11.06 4.90
C VAL A 211 11.51 10.73 6.40
N ILE A 212 11.81 9.48 6.77
CA ILE A 212 11.98 9.09 8.18
C ILE A 212 13.13 9.87 8.81
N LYS A 213 14.28 10.00 8.14
CA LYS A 213 15.42 10.78 8.65
C LYS A 213 15.03 12.25 8.87
N VAL A 214 14.35 12.85 7.90
CA VAL A 214 13.86 14.22 8.00
C VAL A 214 12.89 14.37 9.17
N SER A 215 11.90 13.48 9.28
CA SER A 215 10.92 13.48 10.38
C SER A 215 11.57 13.31 11.75
N SER A 216 12.51 12.39 11.91
CA SER A 216 13.22 12.19 13.18
C SER A 216 13.97 13.45 13.59
N LYS A 217 14.60 14.12 12.62
CA LYS A 217 15.34 15.36 12.89
C LYS A 217 14.41 16.54 13.22
N MET A 218 13.25 16.63 12.56
CA MET A 218 12.19 17.57 12.96
C MET A 218 11.78 17.31 14.41
N GLN A 219 11.52 16.06 14.81
CA GLN A 219 11.18 15.72 16.20
C GLN A 219 12.31 16.08 17.18
N GLU A 220 13.56 15.81 16.84
CA GLU A 220 14.72 16.17 17.67
C GLU A 220 14.86 17.68 17.85
N SER A 221 14.53 18.48 16.82
CA SER A 221 14.58 19.94 16.93
C SER A 221 13.70 20.47 18.06
N TRP A 222 12.51 19.90 18.22
CA TRP A 222 11.57 20.29 19.27
C TRP A 222 11.95 19.74 20.66
N LYS A 223 12.66 18.61 20.74
CA LYS A 223 13.12 18.04 22.02
C LYS A 223 14.31 18.78 22.63
N LYS A 224 15.17 19.39 21.82
CA LYS A 224 16.38 20.07 22.30
C LYS A 224 16.11 21.38 23.05
N GLU A 225 14.95 22.00 22.85
CA GLU A 225 14.57 23.23 23.58
C GLU A 225 13.93 22.95 24.96
N GLU A 226 13.53 21.70 25.29
CA GLU A 226 12.95 21.40 26.62
C GLU A 226 13.97 21.46 27.78
N SER A 227 15.27 21.57 27.49
CA SER A 227 16.29 21.90 28.49
C SER A 227 16.51 23.41 28.60
N ILE A 228 15.48 24.15 29.02
CA ILE A 228 15.66 25.55 29.45
C ILE A 228 16.31 25.51 30.84
N ASP A 229 17.55 25.98 30.92
CA ASP A 229 18.28 26.18 32.16
C ASP A 229 17.54 27.20 33.05
N VAL A 230 17.07 26.73 34.21
CA VAL A 230 16.25 27.48 35.17
C VAL A 230 17.03 28.63 35.83
N ASN A 231 18.34 28.75 35.58
CA ASN A 231 19.22 29.68 36.29
C ASN A 231 19.32 31.11 35.72
N ASN A 232 18.65 31.44 34.60
CA ASN A 232 18.79 32.78 33.99
C ASN A 232 17.67 33.78 34.30
N TYR A 233 16.84 33.55 35.33
CA TYR A 233 15.82 34.52 35.78
C TYR A 233 16.14 35.20 37.12
N THR A 234 17.38 35.12 37.60
CA THR A 234 17.85 35.98 38.70
C THR A 234 19.21 36.56 38.37
N GLY A 235 19.22 37.71 37.71
CA GLY A 235 20.40 38.53 37.43
C GLY A 235 19.99 39.96 37.11
#